data_AF-S8BYZ0-F1
#
_entry.id   AF-S8BYZ0-F1
#
_cell.length_a   1.000
_cell.length_b   1.000
_cell.length_c   1.000
_cell.angle_alpha   90.00
_cell.angle_beta   90.00
_cell.angle_gamma   90.00
#
_symmetry.space_group_name_H-M   'P 1'
#
loop_
_entity.id
_entity.type
_entity.pdbx_description
1 polymer ?
#
loop_
_entity_poly.entity_id
_entity_poly.type
_entity_poly.pdbx_seq_one_letter_code
_entity_poly.pdbx_strand_id
1 'polypeptide(L)'
;MVFARSLTPRKGDRNWWTEAEVEALVEGVKAYFHPNQSSIPWKLVLAFGTGRFNPSRTVTDLKDKWRNIHKERSKRAAKGM
;
A
#
# COMPACT_ATOMS: atom_id res chain seq x y z
N MET A 1 19.22 -31.68 1.31
CA MET A 1 18.97 -30.32 1.83
C MET A 1 18.67 -29.42 0.65
N VAL A 2 17.41 -29.09 0.41
CA VAL A 2 17.00 -28.23 -0.71
C VAL A 2 17.37 -26.78 -0.38
N PHE A 3 18.34 -26.23 -1.10
CA PHE A 3 18.68 -24.82 -1.02
C PHE A 3 17.47 -24.01 -1.47
N ALA A 4 16.88 -23.27 -0.53
CA ALA A 4 15.77 -22.35 -0.77
C ALA A 4 16.12 -21.45 -1.95
N ARG A 5 15.26 -21.46 -2.97
CA ARG A 5 15.40 -20.65 -4.17
C ARG A 5 15.27 -19.17 -3.78
N SER A 6 16.40 -18.49 -3.63
CA SER A 6 16.46 -17.06 -3.41
C SER A 6 15.68 -16.35 -4.52
N LEU A 7 14.57 -15.70 -4.18
CA LEU A 7 13.81 -14.84 -5.08
C LEU A 7 14.56 -13.52 -5.24
N THR A 8 15.57 -13.50 -6.12
CA THR A 8 16.15 -12.23 -6.55
C THR A 8 15.15 -11.51 -7.46
N PRO A 9 14.82 -10.24 -7.20
CA PRO A 9 13.80 -9.51 -7.94
C PRO A 9 14.28 -9.14 -9.36
N ARG A 10 13.40 -9.24 -10.35
CA ARG A 10 13.70 -9.00 -11.77
C ARG A 10 13.17 -7.63 -12.20
N LYS A 11 14.07 -6.79 -12.72
CA LYS A 11 13.89 -5.46 -13.31
C LYS A 11 12.56 -5.26 -14.05
N GLY A 12 11.54 -4.97 -13.25
CA GLY A 12 10.14 -4.67 -13.55
C GLY A 12 9.33 -4.40 -12.26
N ASP A 13 10.05 -4.26 -11.15
CA ASP A 13 9.58 -4.27 -9.77
C ASP A 13 8.98 -2.92 -9.39
N ARG A 14 7.82 -2.62 -9.97
CA ARG A 14 7.06 -1.39 -9.69
C ARG A 14 6.44 -1.53 -8.29
N ASN A 15 7.24 -1.29 -7.26
CA ASN A 15 6.87 -1.33 -5.84
C ASN A 15 5.99 -2.54 -5.47
N TRP A 16 6.58 -3.69 -5.15
CA TRP A 16 5.84 -4.78 -4.51
C TRP A 16 5.29 -4.31 -3.16
N TRP A 17 4.02 -3.95 -3.17
CA TRP A 17 3.21 -3.88 -1.97
C TRP A 17 2.63 -5.27 -1.77
N THR A 18 2.98 -5.89 -0.66
CA THR A 18 2.37 -7.16 -0.26
C THR A 18 0.89 -6.94 0.11
N GLU A 19 0.08 -8.00 0.05
CA GLU A 19 -1.33 -7.91 0.46
C GLU A 19 -1.47 -7.48 1.92
N ALA A 20 -0.56 -7.93 2.80
CA ALA A 20 -0.49 -7.49 4.19
C ALA A 20 -0.22 -5.99 4.34
N GLU A 21 0.69 -5.43 3.54
CA GLU A 21 0.93 -3.98 3.51
C GLU A 21 -0.30 -3.22 2.98
N VAL A 22 -0.94 -3.72 1.92
CA VAL A 22 -2.15 -3.07 1.37
C VAL A 22 -3.29 -3.10 2.38
N GLU A 23 -3.47 -4.22 3.09
CA GLU A 23 -4.48 -4.36 4.13
C GLU A 23 -4.22 -3.38 5.28
N ALA A 24 -3.00 -3.33 5.82
CA ALA A 24 -2.62 -2.38 6.86
C ALA A 24 -2.80 -0.92 6.41
N LEU A 25 -2.55 -0.61 5.14
CA LEU A 25 -2.81 0.72 4.56
C LEU A 25 -4.30 1.02 4.54
N VAL A 26 -5.13 0.09 4.09
CA VAL A 26 -6.59 0.26 4.06
C VAL A 26 -7.17 0.38 5.47
N GLU A 27 -6.72 -0.45 6.41
CA GLU A 27 -7.11 -0.38 7.83
C GLU A 27 -6.73 0.96 8.43
N GLY A 28 -5.47 1.39 8.29
CA GLY A 28 -5.02 2.67 8.82
C GLY A 28 -5.75 3.84 8.17
N VAL A 29 -5.94 3.84 6.85
CA VAL A 29 -6.75 4.88 6.21
C VAL A 29 -8.17 4.87 6.76
N LYS A 30 -8.85 3.74 6.88
CA LYS A 30 -10.21 3.69 7.45
C LYS A 30 -10.28 4.13 8.91
N ALA A 31 -9.26 3.79 9.71
CA ALA A 31 -9.22 4.13 11.13
C ALA A 31 -8.97 5.62 11.38
N TYR A 32 -8.14 6.26 10.56
CA TYR A 32 -7.77 7.67 10.72
C TYR A 32 -8.48 8.63 9.74
N PHE A 33 -9.15 8.12 8.71
CA PHE A 33 -9.96 8.92 7.81
C PHE A 33 -11.32 9.20 8.45
N HIS A 34 -11.47 10.41 8.96
CA HIS A 34 -12.75 10.90 9.44
C HIS A 34 -13.47 11.70 8.36
N PRO A 35 -14.81 11.61 8.25
CA PRO A 35 -15.58 12.40 7.29
C PRO A 35 -15.45 13.92 7.53
N ASN A 36 -15.02 14.32 8.73
CA ASN A 36 -14.77 15.72 9.10
C ASN A 36 -13.34 16.19 8.77
N GLN A 37 -12.45 15.32 8.27
CA GLN A 37 -11.09 15.67 7.88
C GLN A 37 -10.97 15.75 6.36
N SER A 38 -10.49 16.89 5.87
CA SER A 38 -10.29 17.13 4.43
C SER A 38 -9.08 16.36 3.87
N SER A 39 -8.20 15.82 4.71
CA SER A 39 -6.96 15.16 4.31
C SER A 39 -6.64 13.97 5.19
N ILE A 40 -6.22 12.86 4.58
CA ILE A 40 -5.79 11.65 5.28
C ILE A 40 -4.44 11.94 5.98
N PRO A 41 -4.34 11.75 7.31
CA PRO A 41 -3.09 11.96 8.04
C PRO A 41 -2.13 10.77 7.81
N TRP A 42 -1.44 10.76 6.67
CA TRP A 42 -0.52 9.68 6.26
C TRP A 42 0.58 9.39 7.28
N LYS A 43 1.01 10.39 8.06
CA LYS A 43 1.97 10.20 9.15
C LYS A 43 1.44 9.27 10.25
N LEU A 44 0.16 9.39 10.59
CA LEU A 44 -0.50 8.53 11.57
C LEU A 44 -0.71 7.13 11.01
N VAL A 45 -1.11 7.03 9.73
CA VAL A 45 -1.25 5.74 9.04
C VAL A 45 0.09 4.99 8.96
N LEU A 46 1.19 5.69 8.66
CA LEU A 46 2.53 5.10 8.66
C LEU A 46 2.94 4.62 10.06
N ALA A 47 2.69 5.43 11.10
CA ALA A 47 2.94 5.07 12.49
C ALA A 47 2.01 3.97 13.03
N PHE A 48 0.84 3.79 12.44
CA PHE A 48 -0.04 2.67 12.77
C PHE A 48 0.48 1.35 12.20
N GLY A 49 1.02 1.40 10.97
CA GLY A 49 1.59 0.23 10.33
C GLY A 49 3.09 0.05 10.55
N THR A 50 3.75 0.79 11.45
CA THR A 50 5.15 0.56 11.81
C THR A 50 5.31 -0.88 12.33
N GLY A 51 6.05 -1.70 11.57
CA GLY A 51 6.20 -3.15 11.81
C GLY A 51 5.47 -4.05 10.80
N ARG A 52 4.43 -3.55 10.14
CA ARG A 52 3.77 -4.21 9.00
C ARG A 52 4.24 -3.65 7.65
N PHE A 53 4.59 -2.36 7.63
CA PHE A 53 5.22 -1.71 6.49
C PHE A 53 6.73 -1.95 6.50
N ASN A 54 7.32 -2.04 5.30
CA ASN A 54 8.76 -1.97 5.16
C ASN A 54 9.29 -0.65 5.73
N PRO A 55 10.41 -0.65 6.49
CA PRO A 55 10.97 0.55 7.10
C PRO A 55 11.47 1.59 6.08
N SER A 56 11.67 1.17 4.82
CA SER A 56 12.02 2.05 3.70
C SER A 56 10.80 2.78 3.10
N ARG A 57 9.57 2.42 3.51
CA ARG A 57 8.34 3.05 3.01
C ARG A 57 8.14 4.41 3.64
N THR A 58 7.97 5.42 2.80
CA THR A 58 7.68 6.78 3.25
C THR A 58 6.20 7.11 3.16
N VAL A 59 5.77 8.15 3.87
CA VAL A 59 4.40 8.71 3.74
C VAL A 59 4.03 9.02 2.29
N THR A 60 5.01 9.38 1.46
CA THR A 60 4.83 9.64 0.03
C THR A 60 4.48 8.36 -0.73
N ASP A 61 5.17 7.25 -0.45
CA ASP A 61 4.87 5.94 -1.04
C ASP A 61 3.44 5.48 -0.71
N LEU A 62 2.99 5.68 0.54
CA LEU A 62 1.63 5.34 0.97
C LEU A 62 0.59 6.13 0.17
N LYS A 63 0.79 7.45 0.04
CA LYS A 63 -0.08 8.33 -0.74
C LYS A 63 -0.14 7.91 -2.21
N ASP A 64 1.00 7.66 -2.84
CA ASP A 64 1.04 7.24 -4.24
C ASP A 64 0.45 5.85 -4.47
N LYS A 65 0.66 4.92 -3.53
CA LYS A 65 0.01 3.61 -3.59
C LYS A 65 -1.50 3.72 -3.47
N TRP A 66 -2.01 4.52 -2.52
CA TRP A 66 -3.43 4.75 -2.35
C TRP A 66 -4.08 5.31 -3.63
N ARG A 67 -3.44 6.32 -4.23
CA ARG A 67 -3.86 6.87 -5.52
C ARG A 67 -3.87 5.81 -6.62
N ASN A 68 -2.87 4.93 -6.65
CA ASN A 68 -2.83 3.85 -7.63
C ASN A 68 -3.95 2.82 -7.39
N ILE A 69 -4.27 2.48 -6.14
CA ILE A 69 -5.41 1.60 -5.80
C ILE A 69 -6.73 2.20 -6.32
N HIS A 70 -6.96 3.49 -6.13
CA HIS A 70 -8.13 4.17 -6.66
C HIS A 70 -8.19 4.16 -8.19
N LYS A 71 -7.07 4.41 -8.86
CA LYS A 71 -6.98 4.34 -10.33
C LYS A 71 -7.19 2.93 -10.87
N GLU A 72 -6.59 1.94 -10.24
CA GLU A 72 -6.73 0.53 -10.62
C GLU A 72 -8.16 0.03 -10.38
N ARG A 73 -8.83 0.46 -9.30
CA ARG A 73 -10.25 0.19 -9.09
C ARG A 73 -11.11 0.71 -10.24
N SER A 74 -10.84 1.93 -10.71
CA SER A 74 -11.54 2.51 -11.87
C SER A 74 -11.28 1.75 -13.16
N LYS A 75 -10.03 1.30 -13.40
CA LYS A 75 -9.70 0.51 -14.58
C LYS A 75 -10.30 -0.89 -14.56
N ARG A 76 -10.33 -1.54 -13.39
CA ARG A 76 -10.96 -2.86 -13.23
C ARG A 76 -12.46 -2.79 -13.48
N ALA A 77 -13.13 -1.73 -13.05
CA ALA A 77 -14.55 -1.51 -13.34
C ALA A 77 -14.80 -1.33 -14.85
N ALA A 78 -13.90 -0.67 -15.58
CA ALA A 78 -14.03 -0.45 -17.01
C ALA A 78 -13.66 -1.66 -17.90
N LYS A 79 -12.95 -2.66 -17.35
CA LYS A 79 -12.49 -3.85 -18.10
C LYS A 79 -13.43 -5.06 -17.98
N GLY A 80 -14.55 -4.89 -17.27
CA GLY A 80 -15.57 -5.92 -17.07
C GLY A 80 -16.83 -5.75 -17.91
N MET A 81 -16.77 -4.95 -19.00
CA MET A 81 -17.88 -4.70 -19.91
C MET A 81 -17.43 -4.89 -21.36
#